data_AF-A0A2Z5X5C3-F1
#
_entry.id   AF-A0A2Z5X5C3-F1
#
_cell.length_a   1.000
_cell.length_b   1.000
_cell.length_c   1.000
_cell.angle_alpha   90.00
_cell.angle_beta   90.00
_cell.angle_gamma   90.00
#
_symmetry.space_group_name_H-M   'P 1'
#
loop_
_entity.id
_entity.type
_entity.pdbx_description
1 polymer ?
#
loop_
_entity_poly.entity_id
_entity_poly.type
_entity_poly.pdbx_seq_one_letter_code
_entity_poly.pdbx_strand_id
1 'polypeptide(L)' 'MIKFYQNLRAGVSVAVSLNQAQCWLRDVTKIQLEEWIAEHQLRLDLTLKMQLRRLSYQKPDGFQPFQSPFYWAAFCAIGY' A
#
# COMPACT_ATOMS: atom_id res chain seq x y z
N MET A 1 5.27 1.24 0.85
CA MET A 1 6.47 0.38 0.94
C MET A 1 6.43 -0.73 1.99
N ILE A 2 5.47 -0.80 2.92
CA ILE A 2 5.41 -1.93 3.87
C ILE A 2 5.24 -3.28 3.14
N LYS A 3 4.38 -3.34 2.11
CA LYS A 3 4.18 -4.54 1.26
C LYS A 3 5.48 -5.03 0.59
N PHE A 4 6.34 -4.11 0.16
CA PHE A 4 7.66 -4.44 -0.41
C PHE A 4 8.53 -5.20 0.60
N TYR A 5 8.61 -4.73 1.84
CA TYR A 5 9.35 -5.42 2.90
C TYR A 5 8.73 -6.77 3.26
N GLN A 6 7.41 -6.92 3.18
CA GLN A 6 6.76 -8.22 3.35
C GLN A 6 7.21 -9.21 2.26
N ASN A 7 7.22 -8.77 0.99
CA ASN A 7 7.67 -9.59 -0.13
C ASN A 7 9.15 -9.96 0.00
N LEU A 8 10.01 -9.00 0.37
CA LEU A 8 11.43 -9.26 0.61
C LEU A 8 11.66 -10.27 1.74
N ARG A 9 10.94 -10.14 2.87
CA ARG A 9 11.04 -11.09 3.99
C ARG A 9 10.58 -12.49 3.62
N ALA A 10 9.70 -12.61 2.63
CA ALA A 10 9.28 -13.88 2.06
C ALA A 10 10.30 -14.48 1.06
N GLY A 11 11.47 -13.86 0.87
CA GLY A 11 12.53 -14.36 0.01
C GLY A 11 12.38 -13.99 -1.47
N VAL A 12 11.46 -13.08 -1.81
CA VAL A 12 11.28 -12.61 -3.19
C VAL A 12 12.43 -11.65 -3.55
N SER A 13 12.92 -11.72 -4.79
CA SER A 13 14.00 -10.84 -5.28
C SER A 13 13.61 -9.36 -5.16
N VAL A 14 14.59 -8.47 -5.07
CA VAL A 14 14.36 -7.03 -4.85
C VAL A 14 13.47 -6.42 -5.94
N ALA A 15 13.80 -6.67 -7.21
CA ALA A 15 13.05 -6.13 -8.34
C ALA A 15 11.60 -6.65 -8.38
N VAL A 16 11.41 -7.95 -8.13
CA VAL A 16 10.06 -8.56 -8.13
C VAL A 16 9.25 -8.09 -6.93
N SER A 17 9.87 -7.99 -5.75
CA SER A 17 9.23 -7.48 -4.54
C SER A 17 8.72 -6.05 -4.75
N LEU A 18 9.52 -5.21 -5.41
CA LEU A 18 9.16 -3.82 -5.69
C LEU A 18 8.00 -3.76 -6.68
N ASN A 19 8.11 -4.50 -7.79
CA ASN A 19 7.07 -4.55 -8.81
C ASN A 19 5.73 -5.01 -8.21
N GLN A 20 5.74 -6.09 -7.44
CA GLN A 20 4.54 -6.61 -6.77
C GLN A 20 3.93 -5.60 -5.80
N ALA A 21 4.76 -4.87 -5.03
CA ALA A 21 4.27 -3.86 -4.11
C ALA A 21 3.67 -2.63 -4.83
N GLN A 22 4.27 -2.21 -5.95
CA GLN A 22 3.77 -1.11 -6.77
C GLN A 22 2.45 -1.49 -7.46
N CYS A 23 2.37 -2.68 -8.06
CA CYS A 23 1.13 -3.22 -8.63
C CYS A 23 0.03 -3.33 -7.57
N TRP A 24 0.36 -3.85 -6.38
CA TRP A 24 -0.58 -3.92 -5.27
C TRP A 24 -1.11 -2.52 -4.87
N LEU A 25 -0.23 -1.52 -4.75
CA LEU A 25 -0.65 -0.14 -4.45
C LEU A 25 -1.56 0.44 -5.53
N ARG A 26 -1.27 0.19 -6.81
CA ARG A 26 -2.10 0.67 -7.92
C ARG A 26 -3.51 0.09 -7.85
N ASP A 27 -3.62 -1.20 -7.55
CA ASP A 27 -4.86 -1.95 -7.72
C ASP A 27 -5.70 -2.05 -6.42
N VAL A 28 -5.09 -1.80 -5.25
CA VAL A 28 -5.77 -1.93 -3.95
C VAL A 28 -6.95 -0.98 -3.83
N THR A 29 -8.10 -1.54 -3.49
CA THR A 29 -9.32 -0.78 -3.20
C THR A 29 -9.35 -0.30 -1.76
N LYS A 30 -10.21 0.68 -1.47
CA LYS A 30 -10.47 1.19 -0.13
C LYS A 30 -10.73 0.06 0.88
N ILE A 31 -11.64 -0.85 0.57
CA ILE A 31 -11.99 -1.98 1.47
C ILE A 31 -10.77 -2.87 1.70
N GLN A 32 -10.11 -3.30 0.63
CA GLN A 32 -8.94 -4.18 0.74
C GLN A 32 -7.80 -3.53 1.53
N LEU A 33 -7.65 -2.21 1.43
CA LEU A 33 -6.67 -1.47 2.21
C LEU A 33 -7.01 -1.48 3.70
N GLU A 34 -8.28 -1.26 4.06
CA GLU A 34 -8.76 -1.30 5.44
C GLU A 34 -8.61 -2.69 6.06
N GLU A 35 -9.01 -3.73 5.32
CA GLU A 35 -8.84 -5.14 5.70
C GLU A 35 -7.36 -5.49 5.91
N TRP A 36 -6.50 -5.11 4.96
CA TRP A 36 -5.07 -5.38 5.05
C TRP A 36 -4.42 -4.69 6.26
N ILE A 37 -4.83 -3.45 6.57
CA ILE A 37 -4.37 -2.72 7.76
C ILE A 37 -4.80 -3.43 9.05
N ALA A 38 -6.04 -3.90 9.11
CA ALA A 38 -6.59 -4.61 10.26
C ALA A 38 -5.91 -5.96 10.48
N GLU A 39 -5.74 -6.74 9.41
CA GLU A 39 -5.10 -8.06 9.41
C GLU A 39 -3.64 -7.98 9.89
N HIS A 40 -2.91 -6.96 9.46
CA HIS A 40 -1.49 -6.77 9.83
C HIS A 40 -1.29 -5.96 11.11
N GLN A 41 -2.38 -5.60 11.81
CA GLN A 41 -2.38 -4.83 13.05
C GLN A 41 -1.46 -3.61 13.00
N LEU A 42 -1.47 -2.90 11.87
CA LEU A 42 -0.55 -1.79 11.65
C LEU A 42 -0.82 -0.67 12.65
N ARG A 43 0.19 -0.35 13.46
CA ARG A 43 0.17 0.80 14.36
C ARG A 43 0.30 2.07 13.55
N LEU A 44 -0.84 2.56 13.10
CA LEU A 44 -0.98 3.85 12.43
C LEU A 44 -1.05 4.96 13.48
N ASP A 45 -0.34 6.05 13.22
CA ASP A 45 -0.49 7.30 13.97
C ASP A 45 -1.92 7.84 13.83
N LEU A 46 -2.35 8.64 14.81
CA LEU A 46 -3.66 9.28 14.86
C LEU A 46 -3.96 10.06 13.59
N THR A 47 -2.97 10.78 13.05
CA THR A 47 -3.10 11.55 11.81
C THR A 47 -3.49 10.67 10.62
N LEU A 48 -2.77 9.56 10.45
CA LEU A 48 -3.04 8.57 9.40
C LEU A 48 -4.40 7.90 9.59
N LYS A 49 -4.77 7.56 10.83
CA LYS A 49 -6.09 7.00 11.14
C LYS A 49 -7.23 7.96 10.81
N MET A 50 -7.04 9.26 11.02
CA MET A 50 -8.05 10.27 10.65
C MET A 50 -8.15 10.42 9.14
N GLN A 51 -7.02 10.43 8.43
CA GLN A 51 -7.01 10.48 6.97
C GLN A 51 -7.68 9.25 6.35
N LEU A 52 -7.39 8.05 6.87
CA LEU A 52 -8.03 6.82 6.44
C LEU A 52 -9.54 6.87 6.68
N ARG A 53 -10.00 7.24 7.88
CA ARG A 53 -11.45 7.40 8.15
C ARG A 53 -12.12 8.39 7.22
N ARG A 54 -11.45 9.51 6.91
CA ARG A 54 -11.97 10.50 5.97
C ARG A 54 -12.10 9.91 4.57
N LEU A 55 -11.09 9.17 4.13
CA LEU A 55 -11.11 8.45 2.86
C LEU A 55 -12.24 7.42 2.84
N SER A 56 -12.42 6.66 3.93
CA SER A 56 -13.47 5.66 4.08
C SER A 56 -14.87 6.25 3.94
N TYR A 57 -15.10 7.42 4.55
CA TYR A 57 -16.40 8.07 4.57
C TYR A 57 -16.72 8.79 3.25
N GLN A 58 -15.73 9.39 2.60
CA GLN A 58 -15.93 10.24 1.42
C GLN A 58 -15.89 9.48 0.09
N LYS A 59 -15.39 8.26 0.07
CA LYS A 59 -15.12 7.51 -1.16
C LYS A 59 -15.89 6.19 -1.21
N PRO A 60 -16.37 5.80 -2.40
CA PRO A 60 -17.02 4.51 -2.59
C PRO A 60 -16.02 3.38 -2.36
N ASP A 61 -16.54 2.18 -2.11
CA ASP A 61 -15.76 1.03 -1.70
C ASP A 61 -14.75 0.53 -2.75
N GLY A 62 -15.10 0.65 -4.03
CA GLY A 62 -14.20 0.34 -5.15
C GLY A 62 -13.17 1.43 -5.45
N PHE A 63 -13.12 2.53 -4.67
CA PHE A 63 -12.15 3.60 -4.89
C PHE A 63 -10.73 3.10 -4.64
N GLN A 64 -9.83 3.36 -5.58
CA GLN A 64 -8.41 3.02 -5.49
C GLN A 64 -7.60 4.25 -5.08
N PRO A 65 -7.23 4.42 -3.80
CA PRO A 65 -6.60 5.65 -3.32
C PRO A 65 -5.21 5.90 -3.91
N PHE A 66 -4.52 4.85 -4.34
CA PHE A 66 -3.14 4.93 -4.82
C PHE A 66 -2.99 4.52 -6.29
N GLN A 67 -4.08 4.56 -7.07
CA GLN A 67 -4.07 4.22 -8.49
C GLN A 67 -3.07 5.07 -9.29
N SER A 68 -2.98 6.37 -8.95
CA SER A 68 -2.08 7.29 -9.62
C SER A 68 -0.61 6.92 -9.37
N PRO A 69 0.23 6.89 -10.42
CA PRO A 69 1.67 6.66 -10.29
C PRO A 69 2.36 7.62 -9.32
N PHE A 70 1.80 8.80 -9.08
CA PHE A 70 2.29 9.78 -8.11
C PHE A 70 2.60 9.17 -6.73
N TYR A 71 1.86 8.14 -6.32
CA TYR A 71 2.01 7.55 -4.98
C TYR A 71 3.08 6.46 -4.87
N TRP A 72 3.56 5.91 -6.00
CA TRP A 72 4.43 4.71 -5.97
C TRP A 72 5.55 4.69 -7.01
N ALA A 73 5.47 5.51 -8.07
CA ALA A 73 6.46 5.51 -9.16
C ALA A 73 7.81 6.12 -8.74
N ALA A 74 7.85 6.91 -7.65
CA ALA A 74 9.09 7.47 -7.12
C ALA A 74 10.03 6.40 -6.51
N PHE A 75 9.53 5.19 -6.23
CA PHE A 75 10.33 4.11 -5.67
C PHE A 75 11.02 3.32 -6.77
N CYS A 76 12.35 3.30 -6.77
CA CYS A 76 13.17 2.48 -7.66
C CYS A 76 14.10 1.57 -6.85
N ALA A 77 14.29 0.34 -7.32
CA ALA A 77 15.27 -0.58 -6.76
C ALA A 77 16.65 -0.20 -7.31
N ILE A 78 17.37 0.63 -6.56
CA ILE A 78 18.78 0.93 -6.80
C ILE A 78 19.63 0.05 -5.88
N GLY A 79 20.45 -0.81 -6.48
CA GLY A 79 21.39 -1.68 -5.80
C GLY A 79 22.59 -1.91 -6.72
N TYR A 80 23.79 -1.69 -6.18
CA TYR A 80 25.07 -1.99 -6.82
C TYR A 80 25.51 -3.40 -6.45
#